data_AF-A0A212QWJ4-F1
#
_entry.id   AF-A0A212QWJ4-F1
#
_cell.length_a   1.000
_cell.length_b   1.000
_cell.length_c   1.000
_cell.angle_alpha   90.00
_cell.angle_beta   90.00
_cell.angle_gamma   90.00
#
_symmetry.space_group_name_H-M   'P 1'
#
loop_
_entity.id
_entity.type
_entity.pdbx_description
1 polymer ?
#
loop_
_entity_poly.entity_id
_entity_poly.type
_entity_poly.pdbx_seq_one_letter_code
_entity_poly.pdbx_strand_id
1 'polypeptide(L)'
;MRGALRDPTCLRPTCRFTPMPTFTDDGELDFFAYCSLSCKEWCEAAVTVAQADYSPVIERRAHRLDVLSTLLDLREQPGELEELTGGPQ
;
A
#
# COMPACT_ATOMS: atom_id res chain seq x y z
N MET A 1 31.49 6.87 7.77
CA MET A 1 30.49 7.79 7.21
C MET A 1 29.12 7.21 7.50
N ARG A 2 28.35 7.77 8.44
CA ARG A 2 26.96 7.35 8.67
C ARG A 2 26.14 7.97 7.55
N GLY A 3 25.87 7.19 6.49
CA GLY A 3 24.88 7.58 5.50
C GLY A 3 23.57 7.84 6.22
N ALA A 4 22.88 8.92 5.86
CA ALA A 4 21.53 9.17 6.35
C ALA A 4 20.70 7.91 6.02
N LEU A 5 20.33 7.14 7.05
CA LEU A 5 19.27 6.15 6.93
C LEU A 5 18.06 6.98 6.54
N ARG A 6 17.73 7.01 5.24
CA ARG A 6 16.40 7.42 4.83
C ARG A 6 15.47 6.50 5.61
N ASP A 7 14.56 7.08 6.38
CA ASP A 7 13.55 6.29 7.07
C ASP A 7 12.94 5.34 6.05
N PRO A 8 12.90 4.03 6.33
CA PRO A 8 12.37 3.08 5.38
C PRO A 8 10.94 3.49 5.05
N THR A 9 10.63 3.57 3.76
CA THR A 9 9.29 3.92 3.26
C THR A 9 8.64 2.68 2.68
N CYS A 10 7.36 2.49 2.92
CA CYS A 10 6.58 1.41 2.31
C CYS A 10 6.74 1.42 0.78
N LEU A 11 6.97 0.25 0.17
CA LEU A 11 7.15 0.14 -1.28
C LEU A 11 5.85 0.37 -2.08
N ARG A 12 4.67 0.36 -1.43
CA ARG A 12 3.44 0.76 -2.13
C ARG A 12 3.54 2.22 -2.56
N PRO A 13 3.34 2.55 -3.85
CA PRO A 13 3.22 3.92 -4.31
C PRO A 13 2.20 4.69 -3.44
N THR A 14 2.45 5.99 -3.23
CA THR A 14 1.64 6.93 -2.40
C THR A 14 1.56 6.63 -0.90
N CYS A 15 1.94 5.44 -0.44
CA CYS A 15 1.94 5.09 0.97
C CYS A 15 3.02 5.84 1.75
N ARG A 16 2.62 6.61 2.77
CA ARG A 16 3.52 7.37 3.64
C ARG A 16 3.86 6.68 4.98
N PHE A 17 3.32 5.49 5.22
CA PHE A 17 3.51 4.77 6.48
C PHE A 17 4.87 4.07 6.52
N THR A 18 5.50 4.09 7.70
CA THR A 18 6.72 3.34 7.97
C THR A 18 6.46 1.84 7.83
N PRO A 19 7.33 1.08 7.16
CA PRO A 19 7.21 -0.35 7.09
C PRO A 19 7.29 -1.04 8.45
N MET A 20 6.72 -2.25 8.54
CA MET A 20 6.74 -2.99 9.79
C MET A 20 8.16 -3.45 10.12
N PRO A 21 8.66 -3.21 11.34
CA PRO A 21 9.91 -3.83 11.78
C PRO A 21 9.73 -5.35 11.83
N THR A 22 10.79 -6.07 11.47
CA THR A 22 10.89 -7.53 11.54
C THR A 22 12.26 -7.90 12.09
N PHE A 23 12.39 -9.14 12.57
CA PHE A 23 13.70 -9.71 12.88
C PHE A 23 14.16 -10.58 11.72
N THR A 24 15.45 -10.51 11.41
CA THR A 24 16.12 -11.49 10.56
C THR A 24 16.35 -12.79 11.34
N ASP A 25 16.69 -13.88 10.64
CA ASP A 25 17.01 -15.17 11.27
C ASP A 25 18.22 -15.07 12.22
N ASP A 26 19.11 -14.10 11.97
CA ASP A 26 20.29 -13.81 12.80
C ASP A 26 19.97 -12.88 14.00
N GLY A 27 18.71 -12.48 14.18
CA GLY A 27 18.26 -11.66 15.30
C GLY A 27 18.47 -10.15 15.14
N GLU A 28 18.93 -9.70 13.96
CA GLU A 28 19.04 -8.27 13.64
C GLU A 28 17.69 -7.66 13.29
N LEU A 29 17.51 -6.38 13.63
CA LEU A 29 16.32 -5.60 13.28
C LEU A 29 16.39 -5.22 11.79
N ASP A 30 15.38 -5.62 11.04
CA ASP A 30 15.17 -5.23 9.65
C ASP A 30 13.76 -4.62 9.50
N PHE A 31 13.48 -4.04 8.35
CA PHE A 31 12.16 -3.54 8.02
C PHE A 31 11.59 -4.35 6.87
N PHE A 32 10.38 -4.88 7.07
CA PHE A 32 9.62 -5.45 5.98
C PHE A 32 9.46 -4.41 4.86
N ALA A 33 9.34 -4.82 3.59
CA ALA A 33 9.23 -3.87 2.49
C ALA A 33 7.93 -3.04 2.49
N TYR A 34 6.93 -3.44 3.29
CA TYR A 34 5.59 -2.83 3.32
C TYR A 34 5.15 -2.51 4.74
N CYS A 35 4.28 -1.52 4.91
CA CYS A 35 3.69 -1.18 6.21
C CYS A 35 2.56 -2.12 6.63
N SER A 36 2.04 -2.95 5.73
CA SER A 36 1.01 -3.94 6.02
C SER A 36 0.95 -5.01 4.93
N LEU A 37 0.35 -6.17 5.24
CA LEU A 37 0.07 -7.20 4.24
C LEU A 37 -0.80 -6.66 3.09
N SER A 38 -1.81 -5.84 3.38
CA SER A 38 -2.64 -5.22 2.34
C SER A 38 -1.85 -4.33 1.36
N CYS A 39 -0.77 -3.67 1.80
CA CYS A 39 0.09 -2.91 0.90
C CYS A 39 0.89 -3.83 -0.03
N LYS A 40 1.35 -4.97 0.48
CA LYS A 40 2.02 -6.00 -0.32
C LYS A 40 1.07 -6.57 -1.36
N GLU A 41 -0.09 -7.05 -0.94
CA GLU A 41 -1.10 -7.66 -1.81
C GLU A 41 -1.57 -6.69 -2.91
N TRP A 42 -1.78 -5.41 -2.55
CA TRP A 42 -2.09 -4.37 -3.52
C TRP A 42 -1.00 -4.23 -4.58
N CYS A 43 0.28 -4.19 -4.17
CA CYS A 43 1.41 -4.05 -5.09
C CYS A 43 1.52 -5.24 -6.05
N GLU A 44 1.38 -6.46 -5.53
CA GLU A 44 1.41 -7.68 -6.35
C GLU A 44 0.27 -7.70 -7.38
N ALA A 45 -0.92 -7.27 -6.97
CA ALA A 45 -2.07 -7.14 -7.88
C ALA A 45 -1.85 -6.03 -8.93
N ALA A 46 -1.28 -4.89 -8.54
CA ALA A 46 -1.00 -3.78 -9.44
C ALA A 46 0.02 -4.17 -10.53
N VAL A 47 1.09 -4.90 -10.17
CA VAL A 47 2.04 -5.44 -11.15
C VAL A 47 1.34 -6.38 -12.13
N THR A 48 0.50 -7.28 -11.63
CA THR A 48 -0.26 -8.22 -12.46
C THR A 48 -1.19 -7.48 -13.45
N VAL A 49 -1.88 -6.44 -12.99
CA VAL A 49 -2.76 -5.61 -13.84
C VAL A 49 -1.95 -4.83 -14.87
N ALA A 50 -0.81 -4.26 -14.50
CA ALA A 50 0.04 -3.46 -15.38
C ALA A 50 0.72 -4.30 -16.49
N GLN A 51 0.97 -5.58 -16.23
CA GLN A 51 1.60 -6.49 -17.20
C GLN A 51 0.59 -7.19 -18.13
N ALA A 52 -0.72 -7.11 -17.85
CA ALA A 52 -1.74 -7.77 -18.65
C ALA A 52 -2.12 -6.96 -19.89
N ASP A 53 -2.48 -7.66 -20.97
CA ASP A 53 -3.02 -7.01 -22.17
C ASP A 53 -4.31 -6.24 -21.86
N TYR A 54 -4.50 -5.12 -22.54
CA TYR A 54 -5.70 -4.31 -22.37
C TYR A 54 -6.96 -5.13 -22.67
N SER A 55 -7.91 -5.06 -21.73
CA SER A 55 -9.29 -5.51 -21.94
C SER A 55 -10.20 -4.77 -20.96
N PRO A 56 -11.53 -4.73 -21.20
CA PRO A 56 -12.48 -4.14 -20.26
C PRO A 56 -12.44 -4.77 -18.86
N VAL A 57 -11.96 -6.02 -18.74
CA VAL A 57 -11.77 -6.69 -17.44
C VAL A 57 -10.58 -6.10 -16.69
N ILE A 58 -9.46 -5.87 -17.39
CA ILE A 58 -8.25 -5.27 -16.80
C ILE A 58 -8.49 -3.81 -16.41
N GLU A 59 -9.20 -3.04 -17.24
CA GLU A 59 -9.59 -1.66 -16.92
C GLU A 59 -10.42 -1.59 -15.62
N ARG A 60 -11.42 -2.46 -15.47
CA ARG A 60 -12.20 -2.55 -14.21
C ARG A 60 -11.35 -2.96 -13.01
N ARG A 61 -10.34 -3.82 -13.20
CA ARG A 61 -9.41 -4.20 -12.12
C ARG A 61 -8.50 -3.04 -11.74
N ALA A 62 -7.98 -2.28 -12.70
CA ALA A 62 -7.20 -1.08 -12.44
C ALA A 62 -8.01 -0.06 -11.63
N HIS A 63 -9.25 0.22 -12.01
CA HIS A 63 -10.13 1.10 -11.24
C HIS A 63 -10.37 0.60 -9.81
N ARG A 64 -10.56 -0.72 -9.61
CA ARG A 64 -10.70 -1.28 -8.26
C ARG A 64 -9.45 -1.09 -7.41
N LEU A 65 -8.26 -1.25 -8.01
CA LEU A 65 -7.00 -1.01 -7.31
C LEU A 65 -6.82 0.46 -6.95
N ASP A 66 -7.23 1.38 -7.81
CA ASP A 66 -7.20 2.81 -7.51
C ASP A 66 -8.05 3.15 -6.26
N VAL A 67 -9.30 2.69 -6.23
CA VAL A 67 -10.18 2.85 -5.05
C VAL A 67 -9.55 2.23 -3.80
N LEU A 68 -9.02 1.01 -3.89
CA LEU A 68 -8.35 0.35 -2.77
C LEU A 68 -7.12 1.12 -2.30
N SER A 69 -6.36 1.76 -3.19
CA SER A 69 -5.21 2.58 -2.83
C SER A 69 -5.65 3.74 -1.94
N THR A 70 -6.69 4.46 -2.36
CA THR A 70 -7.29 5.56 -1.59
C THR A 70 -7.75 5.09 -0.21
N LEU A 71 -8.50 3.99 -0.12
CA LEU A 71 -8.95 3.46 1.17
C LEU A 71 -7.78 3.12 2.11
N LEU A 72 -6.69 2.58 1.55
CA LEU A 72 -5.53 2.22 2.34
C LEU A 72 -4.63 3.42 2.67
N ASP A 73 -4.73 4.55 1.97
CA ASP A 73 -4.07 5.80 2.32
C ASP A 73 -4.84 6.53 3.44
N LEU A 74 -6.17 6.43 3.47
CA LEU A 74 -7.04 7.03 4.49
C LEU A 74 -7.00 6.37 5.87
N ARG A 75 -6.19 5.32 6.08
CA ARG A 75 -6.03 4.66 7.40
C ARG A 75 -5.54 5.60 8.50
N GLU A 76 -4.93 6.73 8.14
CA GLU A 76 -4.50 7.77 9.10
C GLU A 76 -5.65 8.68 9.54
N GLN A 77 -6.69 8.79 8.73
CA GLN A 77 -7.82 9.70 8.94
C GLN A 77 -9.14 8.97 8.60
N PRO A 78 -9.52 7.95 9.40
CA PRO A 78 -10.70 7.13 9.11
C PRO A 78 -12.01 7.94 9.00
N GLY A 79 -12.09 9.14 9.59
CA GLY A 79 -13.25 10.04 9.50
C GLY A 79 -13.50 10.62 8.10
N GLU A 80 -12.46 10.75 7.25
CA GLU A 80 -12.63 11.21 5.86
C GLU A 80 -13.33 10.16 4.98
N LEU A 81 -13.34 8.90 5.43
CA LEU A 81 -14.06 7.82 4.76
C LEU A 81 -15.59 7.99 4.83
N GLU A 82 -16.09 8.53 5.94
CA GLU A 82 -17.52 8.75 6.19
C GLU A 82 -18.08 9.85 5.27
N GLU A 83 -17.26 10.85 4.94
CA GLU A 83 -17.59 11.92 4.00
C GLU A 83 -17.61 11.44 2.55
N LEU A 84 -16.71 10.52 2.16
CA LEU A 84 -16.63 9.96 0.80
C LEU A 84 -17.68 8.88 0.52
N THR A 85 -18.16 8.20 1.55
CA THR A 85 -19.13 7.09 1.40
C THR A 85 -20.57 7.51 1.69
N GLY A 86 -20.80 8.74 2.16
CA GLY A 86 -22.13 9.24 2.50
C GLY A 86 -22.75 8.39 3.60
N GLY A 87 -22.15 8.43 4.79
CA GLY A 87 -22.51 7.60 5.96
C GLY A 87 -24.02 7.47 6.22
N PRO A 88 -24.45 6.43 6.96
CA PRO A 88 -25.86 6.17 7.19
C PRO A 88 -26.54 7.40 7.82
N GLN A 89 -27.58 7.90 7.16
CA GLN A 89 -28.53 8.87 7.76
C GLN A 89 -29.34 8.21 8.86
#